data_AF-A0A931VA93-F1
#
_entry.id   AF-A0A931VA93-F1
#
_cell.length_a   1.000
_cell.length_b   1.000
_cell.length_c   1.000
_cell.angle_alpha   90.00
_cell.angle_beta   90.00
_cell.angle_gamma   90.00
#
_symmetry.space_group_name_H-M   'P 1'
#
loop_
_entity.id
_entity.type
_entity.pdbx_description
1 polymer ?
#
loop_
_entity_poly.entity_id
_entity_poly.type
_entity_poly.pdbx_seq_one_letter_code
_entity_poly.pdbx_strand_id
1 'polypeptide(L)' 'MLGARDNQSPQFSQTKALRAMTMEQRWRIAQNLYATIREWKACALRALHPDWREAQIREAVRRSFLHAGR' A
#
# COMPACT_ATOMS: atom_id res chain seq x y z
N MET A 1 13.39 28.17 -10.23
CA MET A 1 13.24 26.71 -10.41
C MET A 1 12.67 26.09 -9.15
N LEU A 2 11.34 25.99 -9.07
CA LEU A 2 10.65 24.91 -8.37
C LEU A 2 9.27 24.91 -9.01
N GLY A 3 9.17 24.26 -10.17
CA GLY A 3 7.89 24.08 -10.83
C GLY A 3 6.95 23.45 -9.82
N ALA A 4 5.81 24.11 -9.60
CA ALA A 4 4.64 23.46 -9.06
C ALA A 4 4.60 22.09 -9.73
N ARG A 5 4.67 21.00 -8.95
CA ARG A 5 4.44 19.69 -9.55
C ARG A 5 3.04 19.78 -10.11
N ASP A 6 2.98 19.87 -11.42
CA ASP A 6 1.81 19.79 -12.27
C ASP A 6 1.21 18.40 -12.07
N ASN A 7 0.68 18.10 -10.88
CA ASN A 7 0.10 16.81 -10.53
C ASN A 7 -1.35 16.74 -11.03
N GLN A 8 -1.58 17.28 -12.22
CA GLN A 8 -2.82 17.22 -12.97
C GLN A 8 -2.45 16.91 -14.42
N SER A 9 -1.73 15.81 -14.63
CA SER A 9 -1.70 15.23 -15.98
C SER A 9 -3.12 14.69 -16.29
N PRO A 10 -3.67 15.00 -17.48
CA PRO A 10 -5.01 14.60 -17.88
C PRO A 10 -5.06 13.08 -18.13
N GLN A 11 -6.26 12.49 -18.19
CA GLN A 11 -6.57 11.06 -18.36
C GLN A 11 -6.70 10.23 -17.06
N PHE A 12 -7.94 9.79 -16.79
CA PHE A 12 -8.40 8.93 -15.69
C PHE A 12 -8.51 9.58 -14.29
N SER A 13 -9.74 10.02 -13.96
CA SER A 13 -10.14 10.12 -12.56
C SER A 13 -10.12 8.71 -11.94
N GLN A 14 -9.25 8.46 -10.96
CA GLN A 14 -9.20 7.18 -10.24
C GLN A 14 -10.58 6.77 -9.71
N THR A 15 -11.39 7.76 -9.30
CA THR A 15 -12.78 7.56 -8.90
C THR A 15 -13.65 7.01 -10.02
N LYS A 16 -13.49 7.49 -11.27
CA LYS A 16 -14.21 6.97 -12.43
C LYS A 16 -13.77 5.55 -12.79
N ALA A 17 -12.46 5.26 -12.74
CA ALA A 17 -11.93 3.89 -12.88
C ALA A 17 -12.56 2.93 -11.88
N LEU A 18 -12.51 3.28 -10.59
CA LEU A 18 -13.01 2.43 -9.50
C LEU A 18 -14.52 2.19 -9.58
N ARG A 19 -15.28 3.20 -10.02
CA ARG A 19 -16.73 3.09 -10.24
C ARG A 19 -17.08 2.20 -11.44
N ALA A 20 -16.27 2.22 -12.49
CA ALA A 20 -16.47 1.39 -13.68
C ALA A 20 -16.08 -0.08 -13.48
N MET A 21 -15.31 -0.40 -12.44
CA MET A 21 -14.89 -1.77 -12.15
C MET A 21 -16.04 -2.63 -11.61
N THR A 22 -16.02 -3.92 -11.97
CA THR A 22 -16.84 -4.93 -11.30
C THR A 22 -16.33 -5.19 -9.88
N MET A 23 -17.13 -5.89 -9.07
CA MET A 23 -16.73 -6.19 -7.69
C MET A 23 -15.51 -7.12 -7.64
N GLU A 24 -15.42 -8.08 -8.56
CA GLU A 24 -14.31 -9.03 -8.69
C GLU A 24 -13.02 -8.29 -9.06
N GLN A 25 -13.09 -7.32 -9.97
CA GLN A 25 -11.95 -6.49 -10.34
C GLN A 25 -11.46 -5.65 -9.16
N ARG A 26 -12.37 -5.01 -8.43
CA ARG A 26 -12.04 -4.26 -7.21
C ARG A 26 -11.38 -5.15 -6.16
N TRP A 27 -11.95 -6.34 -5.94
CA TRP A 27 -11.40 -7.31 -5.00
C TRP A 27 -9.98 -7.76 -5.37
N ARG A 28 -9.74 -8.09 -6.65
CA ARG A 28 -8.41 -8.47 -7.13
C ARG A 28 -7.38 -7.35 -6.91
N ILE A 29 -7.74 -6.10 -7.22
CA ILE A 29 -6.86 -4.95 -7.01
C ILE A 29 -6.58 -4.75 -5.51
N ALA A 30 -7.60 -4.84 -4.66
CA ALA A 30 -7.45 -4.74 -3.21
C ALA A 30 -6.51 -5.80 -2.64
N GLN A 31 -6.60 -7.05 -3.11
CA GLN A 31 -5.69 -8.12 -2.71
C GLN A 31 -4.24 -7.84 -3.13
N ASN A 32 -4.03 -7.41 -4.38
CA ASN A 32 -2.70 -7.07 -4.86
C ASN A 32 -2.09 -5.89 -4.10
N LEU A 33 -2.91 -4.88 -3.81
CA LEU A 33 -2.50 -3.73 -3.01
C LEU A 33 -2.15 -4.15 -1.58
N TYR A 34 -2.96 -5.00 -0.96
CA TYR A 34 -2.69 -5.53 0.38
C TYR A 34 -1.36 -6.28 0.44
N ALA A 35 -1.09 -7.16 -0.53
CA ALA A 35 0.18 -7.89 -0.63
C ALA A 35 1.37 -6.93 -0.78
N THR A 36 1.26 -5.98 -1.71
CA THR A 36 2.32 -4.98 -1.98
C THR A 36 2.63 -4.15 -0.75
N ILE A 37 1.61 -3.66 -0.03
CA ILE A 37 1.80 -2.86 1.18
C ILE A 37 2.48 -3.69 2.28
N ARG A 38 2.14 -4.98 2.41
CA ARG A 38 2.81 -5.87 3.38
C ARG A 38 4.30 -6.01 3.08
N GLU A 39 4.66 -6.17 1.82
CA GLU A 39 6.07 -6.27 1.40
C GLU A 39 6.82 -4.97 1.67
N TRP A 40 6.24 -3.83 1.34
CA TRP A 40 6.85 -2.52 1.60
C TRP A 40 7.07 -2.28 3.08
N LYS A 41 6.07 -2.59 3.92
CA LYS A 41 6.21 -2.49 5.37
C LYS A 41 7.28 -3.43 5.92
N ALA A 42 7.36 -4.66 5.41
CA ALA A 42 8.41 -5.59 5.80
C ALA A 42 9.80 -5.06 5.42
N CYS A 43 9.97 -4.52 4.20
CA CYS A 43 11.20 -3.91 3.75
C CYS A 43 11.63 -2.74 4.65
N ALA A 44 10.70 -1.82 4.93
CA ALA A 44 10.94 -0.69 5.83
C ALA A 44 11.34 -1.15 7.24
N LEU A 45 10.67 -2.17 7.79
CA LEU A 45 11.01 -2.71 9.10
C LEU A 45 12.37 -3.40 9.13
N ARG A 46 12.79 -4.08 8.06
CA ARG A 46 14.15 -4.65 7.97
C ARG A 46 15.21 -3.56 7.96
N ALA A 47 14.96 -2.47 7.25
CA ALA A 47 15.88 -1.33 7.22
C ALA A 47 15.97 -0.61 8.58
N LEU A 48 14.85 -0.47 9.29
CA LEU A 48 14.79 0.18 10.61
C LEU A 48 15.28 -0.71 11.76
N HIS A 49 15.16 -2.03 11.62
CA HIS A 49 15.52 -3.01 12.65
C HIS A 49 16.36 -4.16 12.08
N PRO A 50 17.65 -3.93 11.77
CA PRO A 50 18.51 -4.95 11.16
C PRO A 50 18.68 -6.23 12.00
N ASP A 51 18.59 -6.10 13.33
CA ASP A 51 18.77 -7.22 14.27
C ASP A 51 17.50 -8.07 14.45
N TRP A 52 16.37 -7.65 13.88
CA TRP A 52 15.13 -8.39 14.02
C TRP A 52 15.13 -9.63 13.14
N ARG A 53 14.75 -10.75 13.73
CA ARG A 53 14.47 -11.97 12.98
C ARG A 53 13.20 -11.79 12.16
N GLU A 54 13.11 -12.52 11.06
CA GLU A 54 11.95 -12.50 10.15
C GLU A 54 10.59 -12.72 10.86
N ALA A 55 10.56 -13.52 11.94
CA ALA A 55 9.34 -13.70 12.73
C ALA A 55 8.87 -12.39 13.41
N GLN A 56 9.81 -11.58 13.91
CA GLN A 56 9.51 -10.29 14.53
C GLN A 56 9.03 -9.28 13.50
N ILE A 57 9.65 -9.27 12.30
CA ILE A 57 9.21 -8.45 11.16
C ILE A 57 7.76 -8.82 10.77
N ARG A 58 7.46 -10.12 10.58
CA ARG A 58 6.11 -10.57 10.21
C ARG A 58 5.06 -10.17 11.25
N GLU A 59 5.36 -10.31 12.53
CA GLU A 59 4.44 -9.94 13.60
C GLU A 59 4.23 -8.42 13.66
N ALA A 60 5.29 -7.63 13.48
CA ALA A 60 5.17 -6.17 13.42
C ALA A 60 4.35 -5.70 12.21
N VAL A 61 4.57 -6.29 11.02
CA VAL A 61 3.71 -6.04 9.85
C VAL A 61 2.26 -6.36 10.18
N ARG A 62 1.97 -7.53 10.76
CA ARG A 62 0.62 -7.94 11.16
C ARG A 62 -0.04 -6.93 12.09
N ARG A 63 0.65 -6.50 13.16
CA ARG A 63 0.15 -5.49 14.11
C ARG A 63 -0.11 -4.13 13.46
N SER A 64 0.70 -3.75 12.49
CA SER A 64 0.54 -2.45 11.81
C SER A 64 -0.76 -2.31 11.00
N PHE A 65 -1.40 -3.42 10.62
CA PHE A 65 -2.72 -3.42 9.97
C PHE A 65 -3.87 -3.47 10.99
N LEU A 66 -3.63 -3.93 12.21
CA LEU A 66 -4.66 -4.04 13.26
C LEU A 66 -5.08 -2.67 13.81
N HIS A 67 -4.21 -1.66 13.73
CA HIS A 67 -4.45 -0.31 14.24
C HIS A 67 -4.78 0.72 13.16
N ALA A 68 -4.81 0.33 11.89
CA ALA A 68 -5.01 1.25 10.77
C ALA A 68 -6.49 1.67 10.54
N GLY A 69 -7.43 1.12 11.32
CA GLY A 69 -8.87 1.35 11.18
C GLY A 69 -9.56 1.87 12.44
N ARG A 70 -8.83 2.55 13.32
CA ARG A 70 -9.40 3.34 14.43
C ARG A 70 -9.18 4.82 14.18
#